data_AF-A0ABD1Z275-F1
#
_entry.id   AF-A0ABD1Z275-F1
#
_cell.length_a   1.000
_cell.length_b   1.000
_cell.length_c   1.000
_cell.angle_alpha   90.00
_cell.angle_beta   90.00
_cell.angle_gamma   90.00
#
_symmetry.space_group_name_H-M   'P 1'
#
loop_
_entity.id
_entity.type
_entity.pdbx_description
1 polymer ?
#
loop_
_entity_poly.entity_id
_entity_poly.type
_entity_poly.pdbx_seq_one_letter_code
_entity_poly.pdbx_strand_id
1 'polypeptide(L)'
;MTNGNKEMLDTILGLICDCKPVDSRKLYEAVDYLYRLMVDYLMELSRQVDQDYTDSDPELLEADIIAALESVLPKKSLLYWMDLQGEEKGTQMEELADVVIGIRVFNKCMKRGGEQFTLPYEKFEIQSEELRNKAQEVIKFVDARVENCILGIRNHVEEFGVGHMFITRLRDELTYFMQAVVYLRSLDVFIVDRLKAVTDVSEHCAQCIDRICGTIGNRTCIPAELVYPELRKIGIYQKRTLEEYNLLRAHSEAAVPLLALSTKPQFILSPMGRRRLEIKAKNFLFLPRGAAVDNPLASMYTALLFVLVCFWTVSFSCQFAEHVYITLNPQNSNESVLSH
;
A
#
# COMPACT_ATOMS: atom_id res chain seq x y z
N MET A 1 2.37 -6.43 -4.49
CA MET A 1 2.29 -7.88 -4.72
C MET A 1 3.71 -8.44 -4.68
N THR A 2 3.99 -9.49 -3.92
CA THR A 2 5.29 -10.17 -3.96
C THR A 2 5.36 -11.02 -5.24
N ASN A 3 6.50 -11.02 -5.94
CA ASN A 3 6.65 -11.73 -7.23
C ASN A 3 6.22 -13.21 -7.17
N GLY A 4 6.50 -13.91 -6.06
CA GLY A 4 6.16 -15.33 -5.91
C GLY A 4 4.65 -15.64 -5.87
N ASN A 5 3.80 -14.70 -5.43
CA ASN A 5 2.35 -14.95 -5.36
C ASN A 5 1.67 -14.82 -6.73
N LYS A 6 2.20 -13.96 -7.60
CA LYS A 6 1.73 -13.83 -8.98
C LYS A 6 2.11 -15.06 -9.81
N GLU A 7 3.35 -15.54 -9.66
CA GLU A 7 3.83 -16.76 -10.32
C GLU A 7 2.97 -17.99 -10.00
N MET A 8 2.47 -18.10 -8.76
CA MET A 8 1.61 -19.22 -8.38
C MET A 8 0.23 -19.16 -9.05
N LEU A 9 -0.40 -17.97 -9.11
CA LEU A 9 -1.67 -17.80 -9.83
C LEU A 9 -1.52 -18.08 -11.33
N ASP A 10 -0.45 -17.56 -11.95
CA ASP A 10 -0.16 -17.79 -13.37
C ASP A 10 0.09 -19.29 -13.64
N THR A 11 0.72 -20.00 -12.71
CA THR A 11 0.92 -21.45 -12.80
C THR A 11 -0.40 -22.21 -12.75
N ILE A 12 -1.27 -21.91 -11.78
CA ILE A 12 -2.59 -22.57 -11.68
C ILE A 12 -3.44 -22.24 -12.90
N LEU A 13 -3.41 -20.98 -13.36
CA LEU A 13 -4.13 -20.55 -14.55
C LEU A 13 -3.66 -21.28 -15.82
N GLY A 14 -2.36 -21.49 -15.96
CA GLY A 14 -1.79 -22.33 -17.02
C GLY A 14 -2.37 -23.75 -17.01
N LEU A 15 -2.43 -24.38 -15.83
CA LEU A 15 -3.03 -25.72 -15.67
C LEU A 15 -4.53 -25.74 -16.01
N ILE A 16 -5.28 -24.70 -15.65
CA ILE A 16 -6.70 -24.54 -16.02
C ILE A 16 -6.85 -24.47 -17.54
N CYS A 17 -6.02 -23.67 -18.21
CA CYS A 17 -6.07 -23.46 -19.66
C CYS A 17 -5.74 -24.75 -20.44
N ASP A 18 -4.74 -25.50 -19.95
CA ASP A 18 -4.27 -26.75 -20.54
C ASP A 18 -5.20 -27.94 -20.28
N CYS A 19 -6.12 -27.82 -19.33
CA CYS A 19 -7.05 -28.89 -19.00
C CYS A 19 -7.96 -29.22 -20.19
N LYS A 20 -7.83 -30.44 -20.71
CA LYS A 20 -8.64 -31.00 -21.80
C LYS A 20 -8.94 -32.48 -21.53
N PRO A 21 -10.11 -32.99 -21.95
CA PRO A 21 -10.40 -34.41 -21.84
C PRO A 21 -9.51 -35.20 -22.79
N VAL A 22 -8.61 -36.03 -22.24
CA VAL A 22 -7.73 -36.91 -23.02
C VAL A 22 -8.50 -38.11 -23.61
N ASP A 23 -9.54 -38.57 -22.91
CA ASP A 23 -10.43 -39.66 -23.33
C ASP A 23 -11.86 -39.35 -22.85
N SER A 24 -12.86 -39.53 -23.72
CA SER A 24 -14.28 -39.36 -23.39
C SER A 24 -14.73 -40.25 -22.23
N ARG A 25 -14.05 -41.38 -21.97
CA ARG A 25 -14.32 -42.27 -20.84
C ARG A 25 -13.86 -41.71 -19.49
N LYS A 26 -12.94 -40.73 -19.50
CA LYS A 26 -12.39 -40.05 -18.33
C LYS A 26 -12.90 -38.60 -18.19
N LEU A 27 -13.96 -38.26 -18.92
CA LEU A 27 -14.53 -36.92 -18.92
C LEU A 27 -14.93 -36.45 -17.52
N TYR A 28 -15.49 -37.34 -16.69
CA TYR A 28 -15.86 -37.03 -15.31
C TYR A 28 -14.63 -36.70 -14.43
N GLU A 29 -13.53 -37.44 -14.59
CA GLU A 29 -12.28 -37.18 -13.88
C GLU A 29 -11.66 -35.83 -14.30
N ALA A 30 -11.72 -35.52 -15.59
CA ALA A 30 -11.24 -34.24 -16.12
C ALA A 30 -12.06 -33.05 -15.61
N VAL A 31 -13.39 -33.17 -15.56
CA VAL A 31 -14.29 -32.14 -14.99
C VAL A 31 -14.01 -31.93 -13.50
N ASP A 32 -13.83 -33.02 -12.75
CA ASP A 32 -13.52 -32.93 -11.32
C ASP A 32 -12.16 -32.29 -11.06
N TYR A 33 -11.16 -32.61 -11.89
CA TYR A 33 -9.84 -32.01 -11.83
C TYR A 33 -9.87 -30.52 -12.18
N LEU A 34 -10.54 -30.13 -13.27
CA LEU A 34 -10.71 -28.72 -13.65
C LEU A 34 -11.41 -27.93 -12.54
N TYR A 35 -12.49 -28.46 -11.99
CA TYR A 35 -13.21 -27.82 -10.89
C TYR A 35 -12.29 -27.56 -9.69
N ARG A 36 -11.48 -28.55 -9.30
CA ARG A 36 -10.48 -28.40 -8.23
C ARG A 36 -9.46 -27.31 -8.53
N LEU A 37 -8.89 -27.28 -9.74
CA LEU A 37 -7.97 -26.22 -10.15
C LEU A 37 -8.60 -24.82 -10.09
N MET A 38 -9.86 -24.68 -10.50
CA MET A 38 -10.58 -23.41 -10.43
C MET A 38 -10.81 -22.97 -8.99
N VAL A 39 -11.16 -23.90 -8.08
CA VAL A 39 -11.25 -23.61 -6.65
C VAL A 39 -9.89 -23.21 -6.09
N ASP A 40 -8.81 -23.94 -6.41
CA ASP A 40 -7.44 -23.63 -5.96
C ASP A 40 -7.02 -22.22 -6.40
N TYR A 41 -7.32 -21.84 -7.64
CA TYR A 41 -7.07 -20.50 -8.16
C TYR A 41 -7.84 -19.43 -7.37
N LEU A 42 -9.14 -19.66 -7.11
CA LEU A 42 -9.98 -18.72 -6.37
C LEU A 42 -9.59 -18.62 -4.88
N MET A 43 -9.14 -19.73 -4.28
CA MET A 43 -8.59 -19.78 -2.93
C MET A 43 -7.32 -18.93 -2.85
N GLU A 44 -6.38 -19.13 -3.77
CA GLU A 44 -5.14 -18.36 -3.78
C GLU A 44 -5.39 -16.88 -4.04
N LEU A 45 -6.27 -16.56 -5.00
CA LEU A 45 -6.66 -15.17 -5.25
C LEU A 45 -7.31 -14.55 -4.01
N SER A 46 -8.19 -15.29 -3.34
CA SER A 46 -8.86 -14.82 -2.12
C SER A 46 -7.89 -14.58 -0.98
N ARG A 47 -6.86 -15.42 -0.83
CA ARG A 47 -5.77 -15.20 0.13
C ARG A 47 -4.99 -13.92 -0.15
N GLN A 48 -4.83 -13.55 -1.43
CA GLN A 48 -4.18 -12.31 -1.82
C GLN A 48 -5.06 -11.08 -1.60
N VAL A 49 -6.38 -11.24 -1.77
CA VAL A 49 -7.38 -10.19 -1.53
C VAL A 49 -7.62 -9.98 -0.04
N ASP A 50 -7.57 -11.04 0.76
CA ASP A 50 -7.79 -11.01 2.20
C ASP A 50 -6.55 -11.52 2.95
N GLN A 51 -5.49 -10.69 2.95
CA GLN A 51 -4.18 -11.09 3.51
C GLN A 51 -4.18 -11.33 5.02
N ASP A 52 -5.18 -10.82 5.75
CA ASP A 52 -5.33 -11.05 7.20
C ASP A 52 -6.38 -12.13 7.51
N TYR A 53 -6.87 -12.85 6.51
CA TYR A 53 -7.72 -14.05 6.69
C TYR A 53 -6.99 -15.18 7.44
N THR A 54 -5.73 -14.98 7.83
CA THR A 54 -4.93 -15.91 8.62
C THR A 54 -5.56 -16.33 9.95
N ASP A 55 -6.52 -15.56 10.49
CA ASP A 55 -7.26 -15.90 11.72
C ASP A 55 -8.59 -16.64 11.49
N SER A 56 -9.00 -16.83 10.23
CA SER A 56 -10.26 -17.48 9.87
C SER A 56 -10.04 -18.94 9.46
N ASP A 57 -11.01 -19.80 9.77
CA ASP A 57 -10.99 -21.22 9.43
C ASP A 57 -10.87 -21.42 7.90
N PRO A 58 -9.80 -22.07 7.39
CA PRO A 58 -9.63 -22.33 5.96
C PRO A 58 -10.78 -23.10 5.34
N GLU A 59 -11.44 -23.98 6.11
CA GLU A 59 -12.56 -24.78 5.63
C GLU A 59 -13.79 -23.89 5.33
N LEU A 60 -14.00 -22.84 6.14
CA LEU A 60 -15.09 -21.89 5.92
C LEU A 60 -14.84 -21.01 4.68
N LEU A 61 -13.58 -20.67 4.41
CA LEU A 61 -13.21 -19.93 3.19
C LEU A 61 -13.51 -20.74 1.94
N GLU A 62 -13.07 -21.99 1.96
CA GLU A 62 -13.27 -22.92 0.85
C GLU A 62 -14.76 -23.13 0.60
N ALA A 63 -15.54 -23.34 1.66
CA ALA A 63 -16.99 -23.50 1.56
C ALA A 63 -17.68 -22.25 0.96
N ASP A 64 -17.29 -21.04 1.37
CA ASP A 64 -17.84 -19.78 0.85
C ASP A 64 -17.49 -19.58 -0.64
N ILE A 65 -16.25 -19.90 -1.02
CA ILE A 65 -15.79 -19.83 -2.42
C ILE A 65 -16.50 -20.87 -3.29
N ILE A 66 -16.62 -22.11 -2.82
CA ILE A 66 -17.35 -23.17 -3.51
C ILE A 66 -18.82 -22.77 -3.69
N ALA A 67 -19.48 -22.27 -2.64
CA ALA A 67 -20.87 -21.83 -2.74
C ALA A 67 -21.05 -20.68 -3.74
N ALA A 68 -20.14 -19.70 -3.74
CA ALA A 68 -20.15 -18.60 -4.69
C ALA A 68 -19.90 -19.11 -6.12
N LEU A 69 -18.92 -19.98 -6.33
CA LEU A 69 -18.60 -20.58 -7.63
C LEU A 69 -19.78 -21.41 -8.17
N GLU A 70 -20.38 -22.28 -7.37
CA GLU A 70 -21.52 -23.10 -7.80
C GLU A 70 -22.75 -22.26 -8.15
N SER A 71 -22.90 -21.07 -7.56
CA SER A 71 -24.00 -20.15 -7.87
C SER A 71 -23.91 -19.53 -9.27
N VAL A 72 -22.71 -19.50 -9.88
CA VAL A 72 -22.46 -18.88 -11.20
C VAL A 72 -21.99 -19.87 -12.26
N LEU A 73 -21.28 -20.91 -11.86
CA LEU A 73 -20.75 -21.93 -12.74
C LEU A 73 -20.99 -23.32 -12.13
N PRO A 74 -22.18 -23.90 -12.36
CA PRO A 74 -22.46 -25.26 -11.94
C PRO A 74 -21.46 -26.23 -12.59
N LYS A 75 -20.99 -27.24 -11.85
CA LYS A 75 -19.98 -28.22 -12.31
C LYS A 75 -20.30 -28.87 -13.67
N LYS A 76 -21.58 -29.10 -13.96
CA LYS A 76 -22.06 -29.63 -15.26
C LYS A 76 -21.72 -28.73 -16.45
N SER A 77 -21.55 -27.43 -16.25
CA SER A 77 -21.22 -26.45 -17.28
C SER A 77 -19.74 -26.49 -17.68
N LEU A 78 -18.87 -27.13 -16.89
CA LEU A 78 -17.44 -27.26 -17.18
C LEU A 78 -17.15 -28.11 -18.42
N LEU A 79 -18.10 -28.93 -18.86
CA LEU A 79 -17.98 -29.67 -20.12
C LEU A 79 -17.77 -28.73 -21.31
N TYR A 80 -18.56 -27.66 -21.38
CA TYR A 80 -18.42 -26.65 -22.44
C TYR A 80 -17.16 -25.80 -22.26
N TRP A 81 -16.76 -25.55 -21.02
CA TRP A 81 -15.56 -24.77 -20.71
C TRP A 81 -14.28 -25.45 -21.22
N MET A 82 -14.22 -26.79 -21.17
CA MET A 82 -13.04 -27.54 -21.63
C MET A 82 -12.79 -27.41 -23.14
N ASP A 83 -13.84 -27.16 -23.93
CA ASP A 83 -13.77 -27.01 -25.39
C ASP A 83 -13.31 -25.61 -25.83
N LEU A 84 -13.24 -24.64 -24.90
CA LEU A 84 -12.78 -23.29 -25.18
C LEU A 84 -11.27 -23.23 -25.52
N GLN A 85 -10.89 -22.19 -26.26
CA GLN A 85 -9.48 -21.88 -26.54
C GLN A 85 -8.76 -21.47 -25.25
N GLY A 86 -7.44 -21.67 -25.18
CA GLY A 86 -6.66 -21.37 -23.97
C GLY A 86 -6.75 -19.91 -23.53
N GLU A 87 -6.65 -18.97 -24.48
CA GLU A 87 -6.78 -17.53 -24.20
C GLU A 87 -8.18 -17.18 -23.65
N GLU A 88 -9.22 -17.75 -24.25
CA GLU A 88 -10.61 -17.56 -23.81
C GLU A 88 -10.86 -18.14 -22.41
N LYS A 89 -10.28 -19.31 -22.10
CA LYS A 89 -10.33 -19.89 -20.73
C LYS A 89 -9.70 -18.96 -19.71
N GLY A 90 -8.54 -18.38 -20.04
CA GLY A 90 -7.84 -17.45 -19.18
C GLY A 90 -8.69 -16.23 -18.85
N THR A 91 -9.20 -15.54 -19.89
CA THR A 91 -10.07 -14.39 -19.72
C THR A 91 -11.33 -14.74 -18.92
N GLN A 92 -12.04 -15.82 -19.28
CA GLN A 92 -13.25 -16.21 -18.55
C GLN A 92 -12.97 -16.57 -17.09
N MET A 93 -11.80 -17.14 -16.77
CA MET A 93 -11.41 -17.43 -15.38
C MET A 93 -11.18 -16.15 -14.56
N GLU A 94 -10.55 -15.14 -15.16
CA GLU A 94 -10.38 -13.83 -14.51
C GLU A 94 -11.72 -13.14 -14.26
N GLU A 95 -12.62 -13.16 -15.25
CA GLU A 95 -13.97 -12.60 -15.11
C GLU A 95 -14.80 -13.34 -14.07
N LEU A 96 -14.73 -14.67 -14.07
CA LEU A 96 -15.37 -15.51 -13.07
C LEU A 96 -14.86 -15.19 -11.66
N ALA A 97 -13.55 -14.98 -11.52
CA ALA A 97 -12.95 -14.62 -10.24
C ALA A 97 -13.43 -13.25 -9.73
N ASP A 98 -13.57 -12.26 -10.61
CA ASP A 98 -14.20 -10.97 -10.26
C ASP A 98 -15.64 -11.16 -9.77
N VAL A 99 -16.43 -11.98 -10.48
CA VAL A 99 -17.82 -12.26 -10.10
C VAL A 99 -17.90 -12.98 -8.75
N VAL A 100 -17.05 -13.98 -8.52
CA VAL A 100 -16.99 -14.71 -7.24
C VAL A 100 -16.66 -13.77 -6.08
N ILE A 101 -15.65 -12.90 -6.22
CA ILE A 101 -15.35 -11.87 -5.21
C ILE A 101 -16.57 -10.95 -4.99
N GLY A 102 -17.22 -10.54 -6.08
CA GLY A 102 -18.44 -9.74 -6.05
C GLY A 102 -19.57 -10.38 -5.25
N ILE A 103 -19.79 -11.69 -5.43
CA ILE A 103 -20.79 -12.46 -4.69
C ILE A 103 -20.47 -12.48 -3.20
N ARG A 104 -19.21 -12.70 -2.84
CA ARG A 104 -18.78 -12.74 -1.43
C ARG A 104 -18.99 -11.38 -0.75
N VAL A 105 -18.62 -10.29 -1.41
CA VAL A 105 -18.89 -8.92 -0.94
C VAL A 105 -20.40 -8.68 -0.80
N PHE A 106 -21.18 -9.04 -1.82
CA PHE A 106 -22.63 -8.87 -1.80
C PHE A 106 -23.28 -9.67 -0.65
N ASN A 107 -22.88 -10.93 -0.45
CA ASN A 107 -23.38 -11.79 0.61
C ASN A 107 -23.05 -11.21 2.00
N LYS A 108 -21.84 -10.68 2.18
CA LYS A 108 -21.45 -9.97 3.40
C LYS A 108 -22.36 -8.76 3.66
N CYS A 109 -22.55 -7.89 2.66
CA CYS A 109 -23.39 -6.71 2.79
C CYS A 109 -24.87 -7.06 3.07
N MET A 110 -25.37 -8.15 2.50
CA MET A 110 -26.73 -8.65 2.71
C MET A 110 -26.89 -9.51 3.97
N LYS A 111 -25.82 -9.79 4.72
CA LYS A 111 -25.81 -10.72 5.87
C LYS A 111 -26.36 -12.12 5.51
N ARG A 112 -26.00 -12.61 4.32
CA ARG A 112 -26.39 -13.94 3.79
C ARG A 112 -25.22 -14.93 3.72
N GLY A 113 -24.05 -14.55 4.24
CA GLY A 113 -22.79 -15.28 4.14
C GLY A 113 -21.61 -14.31 4.12
N GLY A 114 -20.39 -14.79 3.95
CA GLY A 114 -19.21 -13.94 3.78
C GLY A 114 -18.81 -13.09 5.00
N GLU A 115 -19.28 -13.40 6.22
CA GLU A 115 -18.96 -12.62 7.43
C GLU A 115 -17.44 -12.51 7.66
N GLN A 116 -16.72 -13.59 7.32
CA GLN A 116 -15.27 -13.71 7.42
C GLN A 116 -14.52 -12.87 6.36
N PHE A 117 -15.18 -12.47 5.26
CA PHE A 117 -14.52 -11.71 4.19
C PHE A 117 -14.27 -10.28 4.66
N THR A 118 -13.03 -9.87 4.88
CA THR A 118 -12.78 -8.50 5.33
C THR A 118 -12.76 -7.53 4.15
N LEU A 119 -13.40 -6.37 4.28
CA LEU A 119 -13.43 -5.38 3.21
C LEU A 119 -12.17 -4.50 3.28
N PRO A 120 -11.30 -4.49 2.23
CA PRO A 120 -10.16 -3.58 2.13
C PRO A 120 -10.44 -2.12 2.46
N TYR A 121 -11.63 -1.59 2.12
CA TYR A 121 -12.02 -0.22 2.47
C TYR A 121 -11.97 0.05 3.98
N GLU A 122 -12.54 -0.84 4.80
CA GLU A 122 -12.58 -0.69 6.27
C GLU A 122 -11.16 -0.64 6.85
N LYS A 123 -10.26 -1.48 6.32
CA LYS A 123 -8.84 -1.48 6.72
C LYS A 123 -8.12 -0.23 6.26
N PHE A 124 -8.37 0.20 5.03
CA PHE A 124 -7.77 1.40 4.46
C PHE A 124 -8.12 2.63 5.30
N GLU A 125 -9.40 2.81 5.62
CA GLU A 125 -9.89 3.95 6.38
C GLU A 125 -9.16 4.06 7.74
N ILE A 126 -9.18 2.98 8.53
CA ILE A 126 -8.52 2.94 9.85
C ILE A 126 -7.01 3.19 9.74
N GLN A 127 -6.31 2.48 8.85
CA GLN A 127 -4.85 2.62 8.75
C GLN A 127 -4.43 3.97 8.19
N SER A 128 -5.21 4.54 7.27
CA SER A 128 -4.94 5.85 6.68
C SER A 128 -5.05 6.94 7.74
N GLU A 129 -6.07 6.88 8.59
CA GLU A 129 -6.25 7.80 9.71
C GLU A 129 -5.13 7.67 10.75
N GLU A 130 -4.78 6.45 11.15
CA GLU A 130 -3.69 6.21 12.09
C GLU A 130 -2.34 6.73 11.57
N LEU A 131 -1.99 6.40 10.33
CA LEU A 131 -0.74 6.82 9.71
C LEU A 131 -0.68 8.34 9.59
N ARG A 132 -1.79 8.95 9.19
CA ARG A 132 -1.91 10.40 9.07
C ARG A 132 -1.74 11.11 10.41
N ASN A 133 -2.41 10.62 11.46
CA ASN A 133 -2.28 11.17 12.81
C ASN A 133 -0.84 11.08 13.31
N LYS A 134 -0.19 9.91 13.15
CA LYS A 134 1.23 9.72 13.49
C LYS A 134 2.14 10.67 12.71
N ALA A 135 1.91 10.83 11.40
CA ALA A 135 2.69 11.73 10.56
C ALA A 135 2.53 13.20 11.03
N GLN A 136 1.32 13.64 11.32
CA GLN A 136 1.03 15.00 11.79
C GLN A 136 1.65 15.30 13.15
N GLU A 137 1.62 14.34 14.09
CA GLU A 137 2.31 14.46 15.37
C GLU A 137 3.83 14.63 15.20
N VAL A 138 4.43 13.82 14.32
CA VAL A 138 5.86 13.89 14.03
C VAL A 138 6.21 15.20 13.31
N ILE A 139 5.39 15.67 12.37
CA ILE A 139 5.58 16.98 11.71
C ILE A 139 5.63 18.09 12.76
N LYS A 140 4.67 18.15 13.70
CA LYS A 140 4.65 19.15 14.78
C LYS A 140 5.92 19.08 15.64
N PHE A 141 6.35 17.87 15.98
CA PHE A 141 7.58 17.65 16.74
C PHE A 141 8.82 18.14 15.97
N VAL A 142 8.93 17.81 14.68
CA VAL A 142 10.08 18.18 13.86
C VAL A 142 10.10 19.67 13.57
N ASP A 143 8.95 20.31 13.33
CA ASP A 143 8.85 21.77 13.16
C ASP A 143 9.42 22.51 14.39
N ALA A 144 9.08 22.07 15.61
CA ALA A 144 9.67 22.62 16.84
C ALA A 144 11.20 22.39 16.92
N ARG A 145 11.72 21.28 16.39
CA ARG A 145 13.17 21.03 16.33
C ARG A 145 13.88 21.90 15.31
N VAL A 146 13.25 22.14 14.16
CA VAL A 146 13.74 23.06 13.13
C VAL A 146 13.91 24.46 13.73
N GLU A 147 12.90 24.97 14.44
CA GLU A 147 12.97 26.27 15.11
C GLU A 147 14.13 26.35 16.11
N ASN A 148 14.30 25.32 16.95
CA ASN A 148 15.40 25.26 17.92
C ASN A 148 16.79 25.24 17.24
N CYS A 149 16.94 24.53 16.12
CA CYS A 149 18.21 24.50 15.37
C CYS A 149 18.52 25.87 14.78
N ILE A 150 17.52 26.54 14.21
CA ILE A 150 17.66 27.89 13.64
C ILE A 150 18.06 28.89 14.72
N LEU A 151 17.40 28.87 15.88
CA LEU A 151 17.74 29.74 17.02
C LEU A 151 19.15 29.46 17.53
N GLY A 152 19.53 28.18 17.67
CA GLY A 152 20.86 27.78 18.09
C GLY A 152 21.97 28.25 17.13
N ILE A 153 21.73 28.16 15.82
CA ILE A 153 22.67 28.70 14.82
C ILE A 153 22.74 30.22 14.95
N ARG A 154 21.60 30.90 14.96
CA ARG A 154 21.53 32.38 15.01
C ARG A 154 22.26 32.95 16.22
N ASN A 155 22.08 32.36 17.41
CA ASN A 155 22.63 32.90 18.65
C ASN A 155 24.14 32.66 18.80
N HIS A 156 24.70 31.67 18.10
CA HIS A 156 26.07 31.19 18.34
C HIS A 156 26.98 31.25 17.11
N VAL A 157 26.46 31.57 15.92
CA VAL A 157 27.26 31.62 14.69
C VAL A 157 28.26 32.78 14.69
N GLU A 158 27.92 33.92 15.29
CA GLU A 158 28.83 35.08 15.39
C GLU A 158 29.97 34.79 16.37
N GLU A 159 29.69 34.07 17.46
CA GLU A 159 30.66 33.72 18.50
C GLU A 159 31.65 32.64 18.02
N PHE A 160 31.15 31.55 17.43
CA PHE A 160 32.00 30.41 17.06
C PHE A 160 32.46 30.41 15.60
N GLY A 161 31.79 31.17 14.73
CA GLY A 161 32.00 31.14 13.29
C GLY A 161 31.34 29.94 12.58
N VAL A 162 31.10 30.10 11.27
CA VAL A 162 30.35 29.14 10.44
C VAL A 162 31.03 27.76 10.37
N GLY A 163 32.35 27.71 10.39
CA GLY A 163 33.14 26.47 10.31
C GLY A 163 33.22 25.68 11.62
N HIS A 164 32.66 26.20 12.71
CA HIS A 164 32.73 25.52 13.99
C HIS A 164 31.91 24.22 13.98
N MET A 165 32.45 23.18 14.62
CA MET A 165 31.85 21.84 14.66
C MET A 165 30.41 21.84 15.19
N PHE A 166 30.10 22.71 16.16
CA PHE A 166 28.75 22.87 16.70
C PHE A 166 27.76 23.42 15.67
N ILE A 167 28.15 24.50 14.97
CA ILE A 167 27.31 25.13 13.94
C ILE A 167 27.11 24.19 12.75
N THR A 168 28.16 23.49 12.32
CA THR A 168 28.09 22.48 11.27
C THR A 168 27.10 21.38 11.64
N ARG A 169 27.17 20.88 12.88
CA ARG A 169 26.24 19.85 13.36
C ARG A 169 24.79 20.34 13.37
N LEU A 170 24.51 21.54 13.89
CA LEU A 170 23.15 22.09 13.90
C LEU A 170 22.59 22.26 12.48
N ARG A 171 23.44 22.65 11.53
CA ARG A 171 23.04 22.76 10.11
C ARG A 171 22.71 21.39 9.51
N ASP A 172 23.51 20.37 9.81
CA ASP A 172 23.26 19.02 9.31
C ASP A 172 21.98 18.41 9.93
N GLU A 173 21.75 18.64 11.23
CA GLU A 173 20.50 18.27 11.92
C GLU A 173 19.29 19.02 11.34
N LEU A 174 19.41 20.32 11.11
CA LEU A 174 18.37 21.13 10.44
C LEU A 174 18.03 20.57 9.06
N THR A 175 19.03 20.22 8.26
CA THR A 175 18.86 19.67 6.91
C THR A 175 18.08 18.36 6.97
N TYR A 176 18.47 17.47 7.89
CA TYR A 176 17.78 16.19 8.11
C TYR A 176 16.31 16.41 8.51
N PHE A 177 16.04 17.31 9.45
CA PHE A 177 14.67 17.61 9.89
C PHE A 177 13.81 18.23 8.79
N MET A 178 14.37 19.13 7.99
CA MET A 178 13.67 19.70 6.83
C MET A 178 13.28 18.62 5.82
N GLN A 179 14.19 17.69 5.51
CA GLN A 179 13.90 16.56 4.61
C GLN A 179 12.79 15.66 5.17
N ALA A 180 12.84 15.36 6.46
CA ALA A 180 11.82 14.57 7.14
C ALA A 180 10.43 15.25 7.05
N VAL A 181 10.35 16.55 7.31
CA VAL A 181 9.09 17.31 7.21
C VAL A 181 8.55 17.34 5.79
N VAL A 182 9.41 17.55 4.79
CA VAL A 182 9.00 17.56 3.37
C VAL A 182 8.40 16.20 2.99
N TYR A 183 9.07 15.09 3.37
CA TYR A 183 8.54 13.75 3.13
C TYR A 183 7.21 13.51 3.84
N LEU A 184 7.12 13.81 5.14
CA LEU A 184 5.91 13.55 5.93
C LEU A 184 4.72 14.40 5.47
N ARG A 185 4.95 15.64 5.02
CA ARG A 185 3.89 16.48 4.42
C ARG A 185 3.45 15.92 3.06
N SER A 186 4.38 15.44 2.25
CA SER A 186 4.04 14.75 1.00
C SER A 186 3.21 13.48 1.27
N LEU A 187 3.53 12.76 2.35
CA LEU A 187 2.76 11.58 2.79
C LEU A 187 1.36 11.95 3.26
N ASP A 188 1.17 13.03 4.04
CA ASP A 188 -0.16 13.51 4.45
C ASP A 188 -1.04 13.87 3.24
N VAL A 189 -0.48 14.59 2.26
CA VAL A 189 -1.19 14.92 1.00
C VAL A 189 -1.55 13.63 0.24
N PHE A 190 -0.60 12.72 0.09
CA PHE A 190 -0.83 11.42 -0.54
C PHE A 190 -1.98 10.65 0.12
N ILE A 191 -1.99 10.56 1.46
CA ILE A 191 -3.04 9.85 2.20
C ILE A 191 -4.41 10.49 1.94
N VAL A 192 -4.51 11.81 1.99
CA VAL A 192 -5.77 12.54 1.74
C VAL A 192 -6.29 12.27 0.33
N ASP A 193 -5.43 12.34 -0.68
CA ASP A 193 -5.80 12.09 -2.08
C ASP A 193 -6.24 10.64 -2.31
N ARG A 194 -5.54 9.67 -1.69
CA ARG A 194 -5.88 8.25 -1.80
C ARG A 194 -7.17 7.91 -1.06
N LEU A 195 -7.37 8.47 0.14
CA LEU A 195 -8.61 8.29 0.89
C LEU A 195 -9.81 8.74 0.08
N LYS A 196 -9.73 9.91 -0.56
CA LYS A 196 -10.79 10.37 -1.46
C LYS A 196 -11.05 9.40 -2.60
N ALA A 197 -10.00 8.91 -3.28
CA ALA A 197 -10.15 7.96 -4.37
C ALA A 197 -10.79 6.63 -3.91
N VAL A 198 -10.42 6.14 -2.73
CA VAL A 198 -10.97 4.92 -2.13
C VAL A 198 -12.42 5.11 -1.70
N THR A 199 -12.77 6.26 -1.12
CA THR A 199 -14.17 6.63 -0.82
C THR A 199 -15.01 6.67 -2.09
N ASP A 200 -14.53 7.31 -3.16
CA ASP A 200 -15.23 7.34 -4.45
C ASP A 200 -15.51 5.91 -4.95
N VAL A 201 -14.51 5.02 -4.92
CA VAL A 201 -14.68 3.60 -5.35
C VAL A 201 -15.67 2.85 -4.44
N SER A 202 -15.64 3.10 -3.12
CA SER A 202 -16.56 2.52 -2.16
C SER A 202 -18.02 2.94 -2.42
N GLU A 203 -18.24 4.21 -2.75
CA GLU A 203 -19.57 4.71 -3.14
C GLU A 203 -20.08 4.04 -4.43
N HIS A 204 -19.22 3.87 -5.43
CA HIS A 204 -19.59 3.15 -6.66
C HIS A 204 -19.91 1.68 -6.38
N CYS A 205 -19.21 1.04 -5.44
CA CYS A 205 -19.50 -0.32 -4.99
C CYS A 205 -20.88 -0.39 -4.32
N ALA A 206 -21.18 0.53 -3.41
CA ALA A 206 -22.49 0.62 -2.74
C ALA A 206 -23.64 0.82 -3.76
N GLN A 207 -23.44 1.67 -4.76
CA GLN A 207 -24.42 1.85 -5.85
C GLN A 207 -24.66 0.56 -6.65
N CYS A 208 -23.63 -0.24 -6.90
CA CYS A 208 -23.79 -1.53 -7.58
C CYS A 208 -24.61 -2.51 -6.72
N ILE A 209 -24.35 -2.54 -5.40
CA ILE A 209 -25.13 -3.34 -4.45
C ILE A 209 -26.61 -2.90 -4.47
N ASP A 210 -26.87 -1.60 -4.42
CA ASP A 210 -28.23 -1.05 -4.45
C ASP A 210 -28.97 -1.41 -5.75
N ARG A 211 -28.28 -1.35 -6.90
CA ARG A 211 -28.84 -1.78 -8.20
C ARG A 211 -29.17 -3.26 -8.21
N ILE A 212 -28.30 -4.11 -7.66
CA ILE A 212 -28.57 -5.55 -7.53
C ILE A 212 -29.80 -5.75 -6.64
N CYS A 213 -29.87 -5.11 -5.47
CA CYS A 213 -31.02 -5.18 -4.58
C CYS A 213 -32.32 -4.74 -5.25
N GLY A 214 -32.30 -3.62 -5.99
CA GLY A 214 -33.44 -3.14 -6.77
C GLY A 214 -33.86 -4.10 -7.89
N THR A 215 -32.90 -4.81 -8.49
CA THR A 215 -33.16 -5.82 -9.53
C THR A 215 -33.73 -7.11 -8.96
N ILE A 216 -33.21 -7.57 -7.81
CA ILE A 216 -33.70 -8.74 -7.09
C ILE A 216 -35.15 -8.48 -6.63
N GLY A 217 -35.40 -7.38 -5.91
CA GLY A 217 -36.70 -7.06 -5.34
C GLY A 217 -37.33 -8.28 -4.63
N ASN A 218 -38.53 -8.66 -5.08
CA ASN A 218 -39.25 -9.87 -4.62
C ASN A 218 -39.21 -11.02 -5.65
N ARG A 219 -38.33 -10.97 -6.64
CA ARG A 219 -38.32 -11.93 -7.76
C ARG A 219 -37.62 -13.22 -7.31
N THR A 220 -38.23 -14.36 -7.65
CA THR A 220 -37.68 -15.69 -7.37
C THR A 220 -36.69 -16.18 -8.44
N CYS A 221 -36.73 -15.60 -9.64
CA CYS A 221 -35.78 -15.86 -10.72
C CYS A 221 -35.32 -14.55 -11.32
N ILE A 222 -33.99 -14.41 -11.48
CA ILE A 222 -33.37 -13.18 -11.92
C ILE A 222 -32.44 -13.50 -13.08
N PRO A 223 -32.55 -12.77 -14.20
CA PRO A 223 -31.64 -12.96 -15.32
C PRO A 223 -30.19 -12.71 -14.90
N ALA A 224 -29.32 -13.69 -15.17
CA ALA A 224 -27.88 -13.58 -14.91
C ALA A 224 -27.25 -12.36 -15.60
N GLU A 225 -27.75 -12.00 -16.79
CA GLU A 225 -27.35 -10.85 -17.60
C GLU A 225 -27.47 -9.50 -16.88
N LEU A 226 -28.35 -9.40 -15.87
CA LEU A 226 -28.55 -8.16 -15.11
C LEU A 226 -27.70 -8.10 -13.83
N VAL A 227 -27.37 -9.26 -13.25
CA VAL A 227 -26.72 -9.34 -11.93
C VAL A 227 -25.22 -9.55 -12.06
N TYR A 228 -24.77 -10.43 -12.97
CA TYR A 228 -23.35 -10.78 -13.10
C TYR A 228 -22.48 -9.58 -13.52
N PRO A 229 -22.91 -8.66 -14.40
CA PRO A 229 -22.13 -7.46 -14.69
C PRO A 229 -21.92 -6.55 -13.48
N GLU A 230 -22.93 -6.40 -12.62
CA GLU A 230 -22.80 -5.58 -11.40
C GLU A 230 -21.95 -6.30 -10.34
N LEU A 231 -22.09 -7.61 -10.18
CA LEU A 231 -21.22 -8.41 -9.30
C LEU A 231 -19.75 -8.33 -9.74
N ARG A 232 -19.50 -8.44 -11.05
CA ARG A 232 -18.17 -8.27 -11.61
C ARG A 232 -17.58 -6.90 -11.27
N LYS A 233 -18.35 -5.82 -11.43
CA LYS A 233 -17.92 -4.47 -11.05
C LYS A 233 -17.54 -4.38 -9.58
N ILE A 234 -18.33 -4.98 -8.68
CA ILE A 234 -18.03 -5.06 -7.25
C ILE A 234 -16.68 -5.74 -7.02
N GLY A 235 -16.43 -6.89 -7.68
CA GLY A 235 -15.14 -7.58 -7.60
C GLY A 235 -13.95 -6.72 -8.05
N ILE A 236 -14.10 -6.01 -9.17
CA ILE A 236 -13.09 -5.09 -9.71
C ILE A 236 -12.82 -3.93 -8.73
N TYR A 237 -13.87 -3.31 -8.20
CA TYR A 237 -13.73 -2.24 -7.21
C TYR A 237 -13.02 -2.71 -5.96
N GLN A 238 -13.26 -3.97 -5.56
CA GLN A 238 -12.60 -4.51 -4.39
C GLN A 238 -11.10 -4.76 -4.63
N LYS A 239 -10.73 -5.32 -5.78
CA LYS A 239 -9.32 -5.46 -6.18
C LYS A 239 -8.62 -4.10 -6.24
N ARG A 240 -9.27 -3.08 -6.80
CA ARG A 240 -8.73 -1.72 -6.86
C ARG A 240 -8.52 -1.10 -5.47
N THR A 241 -9.47 -1.29 -4.56
CA THR A 241 -9.35 -0.79 -3.18
C THR A 241 -8.19 -1.48 -2.45
N LEU A 242 -8.01 -2.78 -2.68
CA LEU A 242 -6.88 -3.54 -2.17
C LEU A 242 -5.53 -3.03 -2.72
N GLU A 243 -5.45 -2.65 -4.00
CA GLU A 243 -4.23 -2.07 -4.57
C GLU A 243 -3.84 -0.76 -3.85
N GLU A 244 -4.82 0.12 -3.61
CA GLU A 244 -4.61 1.36 -2.86
C GLU A 244 -4.19 1.07 -1.41
N TYR A 245 -4.79 0.06 -0.77
CA TYR A 245 -4.40 -0.40 0.57
C TYR A 245 -2.97 -0.95 0.63
N ASN A 246 -2.57 -1.74 -0.37
CA ASN A 246 -1.19 -2.24 -0.47
C ASN A 246 -0.18 -1.09 -0.63
N LEU A 247 -0.54 -0.07 -1.41
CA LEU A 247 0.28 1.12 -1.59
C LEU A 247 0.41 1.92 -0.28
N LEU A 248 -0.69 2.12 0.44
CA LEU A 248 -0.70 2.74 1.77
C LEU A 248 0.22 2.00 2.74
N ARG A 249 0.14 0.66 2.77
CA ARG A 249 1.00 -0.17 3.63
C ARG A 249 2.49 -0.02 3.28
N ALA A 250 2.83 -0.02 2.00
CA ALA A 250 4.22 0.21 1.56
C ALA A 250 4.74 1.58 2.01
N HIS A 251 3.90 2.63 1.91
CA HIS A 251 4.25 3.96 2.42
C HIS A 251 4.36 4.00 3.94
N SER A 252 3.50 3.29 4.66
CA SER A 252 3.56 3.13 6.11
C SER A 252 4.89 2.51 6.55
N GLU A 253 5.28 1.40 5.90
CA GLU A 253 6.56 0.72 6.14
C GLU A 253 7.76 1.62 5.84
N ALA A 254 7.75 2.32 4.71
CA ALA A 254 8.81 3.27 4.34
C ALA A 254 8.90 4.47 5.31
N ALA A 255 7.78 4.88 5.92
CA ALA A 255 7.74 5.99 6.86
C ALA A 255 8.21 5.62 8.27
N VAL A 256 8.29 4.33 8.64
CA VAL A 256 8.64 3.87 10.00
C VAL A 256 9.87 4.57 10.60
N PRO A 257 11.02 4.70 9.89
CA PRO A 257 12.21 5.35 10.46
C PRO A 257 11.99 6.83 10.79
N LEU A 258 11.18 7.52 9.97
CA LEU A 258 10.87 8.94 10.16
C LEU A 258 9.82 9.12 11.25
N LEU A 259 8.84 8.24 11.33
CA LEU A 259 7.84 8.25 12.39
C LEU A 259 8.46 7.98 13.78
N ALA A 260 9.58 7.24 13.82
CA ALA A 260 10.33 7.01 15.04
C ALA A 260 11.08 8.25 15.56
N LEU A 261 11.14 9.35 14.81
CA LEU A 261 11.86 10.57 15.23
C LEU A 261 11.27 11.24 16.48
N SER A 262 9.96 11.13 16.69
CA SER A 262 9.30 11.64 17.89
C SER A 262 9.67 10.84 19.15
N THR A 263 9.96 9.54 19.02
CA THR A 263 10.21 8.62 20.14
C THR A 263 11.70 8.41 20.43
N LYS A 264 12.56 8.48 19.40
CA LYS A 264 14.02 8.39 19.51
C LYS A 264 14.66 9.61 18.84
N PRO A 265 14.70 10.77 19.52
CA PRO A 265 15.18 12.03 18.95
C PRO A 265 16.71 12.09 18.80
N GLN A 266 17.40 10.95 18.93
CA GLN A 266 18.84 10.88 18.88
C GLN A 266 19.28 10.40 17.50
N PHE A 267 19.95 11.30 16.79
CA PHE A 267 20.92 10.89 15.79
C PHE A 267 21.88 9.90 16.46
N ILE A 268 21.86 8.63 16.07
CA ILE A 268 22.90 7.69 16.49
C ILE A 268 24.16 8.13 15.73
N LEU A 269 24.94 9.01 16.37
CA LEU A 269 26.30 9.32 15.95
C LEU A 269 27.04 7.99 15.71
N SER A 270 27.75 7.91 14.59
CA SER A 270 28.72 6.84 14.40
C SER A 270 29.62 6.72 15.64
N PRO A 271 30.13 5.53 15.99
CA PRO A 271 30.92 5.32 17.21
C PRO A 271 32.08 6.33 17.40
N MET A 272 32.59 6.88 16.30
CA MET A 272 33.61 7.93 16.26
C MET A 272 33.13 9.30 16.74
N GLY A 273 31.87 9.67 16.48
CA GLY A 273 31.28 10.92 16.92
C GLY A 273 31.00 10.98 18.43
N ARG A 274 30.59 9.85 19.02
CA ARG A 274 30.31 9.73 20.46
C ARG A 274 31.59 9.91 21.31
N ARG A 275 32.69 9.26 20.92
CA ARG A 275 34.02 9.44 21.57
C ARG A 275 34.55 10.88 21.46
N ARG A 276 34.38 11.53 20.30
CA ARG A 276 34.85 12.93 20.11
C ARG A 276 34.08 13.94 20.97
N LEU A 277 32.80 13.70 21.22
CA LEU A 277 31.98 14.55 22.08
C LEU A 277 32.22 14.28 23.56
N GLU A 278 32.44 13.04 24.00
CA GLU A 278 32.84 12.74 25.39
C GLU A 278 34.19 13.38 25.75
N ILE A 279 35.13 13.41 24.80
CA ILE A 279 36.43 14.08 24.97
C ILE A 279 36.26 15.61 25.05
N LYS A 280 35.30 16.19 24.32
CA LYS A 280 35.04 17.65 24.35
C LYS A 280 34.14 18.10 25.51
N ALA A 281 33.19 17.28 25.93
CA ALA A 281 32.31 17.52 27.08
C ALA A 281 33.08 17.50 28.41
N LYS A 282 34.18 16.75 28.49
CA LYS A 282 35.12 16.80 29.62
C LYS A 282 35.95 18.10 29.67
N ASN A 283 36.01 18.86 28.57
CA ASN A 283 36.85 20.05 28.43
C ASN A 283 36.09 21.39 28.38
N PHE A 284 34.76 21.39 28.27
CA PHE A 284 33.96 22.61 28.26
C PHE A 284 32.70 22.44 29.12
N LEU A 285 32.63 23.20 30.22
CA LEU A 285 31.42 23.42 31.00
C LEU A 285 30.33 24.02 30.09
N PHE A 286 29.21 23.34 29.89
CA PHE A 286 28.02 23.93 29.30
C PHE A 286 27.20 24.66 30.37
N LEU A 287 26.77 25.88 30.05
CA LEU A 287 25.83 26.72 30.80
C LEU A 287 24.41 26.10 30.86
N PRO A 288 23.53 26.60 31.76
CA PRO A 288 22.51 25.80 32.43
C PRO A 288 21.24 25.57 31.62
N ARG A 289 20.55 24.48 31.96
CA ARG A 289 19.18 24.18 31.52
C ARG A 289 18.23 25.26 32.02
N GLY A 290 17.54 25.92 31.09
CA GLY A 290 16.31 26.65 31.35
C GLY A 290 16.42 28.16 31.16
N ALA A 291 15.90 28.65 30.04
CA ALA A 291 15.29 29.97 29.94
C ALA A 291 14.26 29.93 28.82
N ALA A 292 12.99 30.02 29.17
CA ALA A 292 11.90 30.31 28.25
C ALA A 292 12.01 31.77 27.82
N VAL A 293 11.89 32.06 26.52
CA VAL A 293 11.61 33.42 26.02
C VAL A 293 10.76 33.34 24.76
N ASP A 294 9.75 34.20 24.74
CA ASP A 294 8.63 34.33 23.82
C ASP A 294 8.99 34.71 22.38
N ASN A 295 8.10 34.30 21.48
CA ASN A 295 8.00 34.65 20.06
C ASN A 295 7.67 36.14 19.89
N PRO A 296 8.12 36.84 18.82
CA PRO A 296 7.52 36.62 17.50
C PRO A 296 8.50 36.79 16.32
N LEU A 297 8.24 36.14 15.17
CA LEU A 297 8.43 36.70 13.81
C LEU A 297 8.11 35.66 12.73
N ALA A 298 6.82 35.47 12.43
CA ALA A 298 6.31 34.53 11.42
C ALA A 298 6.44 34.99 9.96
N SER A 299 7.09 36.13 9.66
CA SER A 299 7.01 36.75 8.31
C SER A 299 8.24 36.55 7.42
N MET A 300 9.33 35.96 7.91
CA MET A 300 10.58 35.85 7.14
C MET A 300 10.90 34.41 6.69
N TYR A 301 10.10 33.43 7.13
CA TYR A 301 10.30 32.01 6.88
C TYR A 301 10.00 31.59 5.44
N THR A 302 9.10 32.27 4.73
CA THR A 302 8.67 31.88 3.38
C THR A 302 9.73 32.13 2.30
N ALA A 303 10.53 33.19 2.41
CA ALA A 303 11.51 33.55 1.37
C ALA A 303 12.76 32.66 1.39
N LEU A 304 13.25 32.28 2.57
CA LEU A 304 14.41 31.40 2.72
C LEU A 304 14.07 29.91 2.49
N LEU A 305 12.85 29.49 2.84
CA LEU A 305 12.35 28.16 2.48
C LEU A 305 12.17 28.01 0.95
N PHE A 306 11.70 29.04 0.23
CA PHE A 306 11.49 28.93 -1.21
C PHE A 306 12.80 28.78 -1.99
N VAL A 307 13.84 29.54 -1.62
CA VAL A 307 15.15 29.49 -2.30
C VAL A 307 15.88 28.17 -2.04
N LEU A 308 15.79 27.62 -0.81
CA LEU A 308 16.41 26.34 -0.47
C LEU A 308 15.62 25.14 -1.00
N VAL A 309 14.29 25.19 -1.00
CA VAL A 309 13.44 24.11 -1.56
C VAL A 309 13.56 24.05 -3.09
N CYS A 310 13.58 25.18 -3.80
CA CYS A 310 13.70 25.20 -5.27
C CYS A 310 15.06 24.71 -5.79
N PHE A 311 16.16 24.95 -5.06
CA PHE A 311 17.47 24.41 -5.45
C PHE A 311 17.59 22.90 -5.19
N TRP A 312 16.80 22.36 -4.25
CA TRP A 312 16.91 20.96 -3.80
C TRP A 312 15.89 20.01 -4.44
N THR A 313 14.67 20.45 -4.75
CA THR A 313 13.67 19.61 -5.46
C THR A 313 14.19 19.16 -6.83
N VAL A 314 14.91 20.02 -7.55
CA VAL A 314 15.54 19.67 -8.85
C VAL A 314 16.63 18.60 -8.70
N SER A 315 17.37 18.62 -7.59
CA SER A 315 18.48 17.67 -7.36
C SER A 315 17.98 16.34 -6.79
N PHE A 316 16.97 16.37 -5.92
CA PHE A 316 16.41 15.17 -5.28
C PHE A 316 15.50 14.36 -6.22
N SER A 317 14.74 15.02 -7.11
CA SER A 317 13.97 14.30 -8.13
C SER A 317 14.84 13.52 -9.12
N CYS A 318 16.07 14.00 -9.43
CA CYS A 318 16.99 13.26 -10.29
C CYS A 318 17.61 12.04 -9.58
N GLN A 319 18.06 12.20 -8.33
CA GLN A 319 18.75 11.12 -7.60
C GLN A 319 17.78 10.04 -7.09
N PHE A 320 16.56 10.41 -6.71
CA PHE A 320 15.56 9.44 -6.26
C PHE A 320 14.96 8.65 -7.44
N ALA A 321 14.78 9.28 -8.62
CA ALA A 321 14.38 8.57 -9.83
C ALA A 321 15.43 7.56 -10.28
N GLU A 322 16.73 7.88 -10.24
CA GLU A 322 17.81 6.94 -10.51
C GLU A 322 17.83 5.77 -9.51
N HIS A 323 17.69 6.05 -8.22
CA HIS A 323 17.75 4.99 -7.20
C HIS A 323 16.53 4.04 -7.23
N VAL A 324 15.34 4.56 -7.53
CA VAL A 324 14.11 3.76 -7.69
C VAL A 324 14.13 2.97 -9.00
N TYR A 325 14.67 3.54 -10.09
CA TYR A 325 14.81 2.83 -11.36
C TYR A 325 15.82 1.67 -11.27
N ILE A 326 16.94 1.87 -10.57
CA ILE A 326 17.96 0.83 -10.35
C ILE A 326 17.46 -0.30 -9.44
N THR A 327 16.60 0.01 -8.45
CA THR A 327 16.02 -1.01 -7.56
C THR A 327 14.86 -1.79 -8.16
N LEU A 328 14.14 -1.23 -9.14
CA LEU A 328 13.04 -1.90 -9.82
C LEU A 328 13.45 -2.70 -11.07
N ASN A 329 14.65 -2.51 -11.61
CA ASN A 329 15.10 -3.23 -12.80
C ASN A 329 16.59 -3.64 -12.75
N PRO A 330 16.95 -4.70 -11.99
CA PRO A 330 18.34 -5.11 -11.78
C PRO A 330 19.00 -5.78 -13.01
N GLN A 331 18.29 -5.96 -14.12
CA GLN A 331 18.82 -6.68 -15.30
C GLN A 331 19.54 -5.81 -16.34
N ASN A 332 19.54 -4.48 -16.21
CA ASN A 332 20.17 -3.58 -17.20
C ASN A 332 21.54 -2.99 -16.81
N SER A 333 22.15 -3.41 -15.69
CA SER A 333 23.42 -2.82 -15.24
C SER A 333 24.70 -3.52 -15.76
N ASN A 334 24.58 -4.56 -16.60
CA ASN A 334 25.74 -5.33 -17.08
C ASN A 334 26.12 -5.14 -18.56
N GLU A 335 25.49 -4.22 -19.30
CA GLU A 335 25.89 -3.90 -20.68
C GLU A 335 26.22 -2.41 -20.85
N SER A 336 27.36 -1.95 -20.33
CA SER A 336 27.96 -0.69 -20.81
C SER A 336 29.45 -0.52 -20.47
N VAL A 337 30.21 -1.60 -20.33
CA VAL A 337 31.68 -1.52 -20.29
C VAL A 337 32.24 -2.34 -21.44
N LEU A 338 32.21 -1.75 -22.64
CA LEU A 338 33.11 -1.99 -23.77
C LEU A 338 32.63 -1.17 -24.98
N SER A 339 33.05 0.09 -25.09
CA SER A 339 33.50 0.73 -26.33
C SER A 339 33.72 2.25 -26.13
N HIS A 340 34.91 2.67 -26.56
CA HIS A 340 35.50 4.01 -26.65
C HIS A 340 36.18 4.60 -25.42
#